data_AF-A0A9X3J3H3-F1
#
_entry.id   AF-A0A9X3J3H3-F1
#
_cell.length_a   1.000
_cell.length_b   1.000
_cell.length_c   1.000
_cell.angle_alpha   90.00
_cell.angle_beta   90.00
_cell.angle_gamma   90.00
#
_symmetry.space_group_name_H-M   'P 1'
#
loop_
_entity.id
_entity.type
_entity.pdbx_description
1 polymer ?
#
loop_
_entity_poly.entity_id
_entity_poly.type
_entity_poly.pdbx_seq_one_letter_code
_entity_poly.pdbx_strand_id
1 'polypeptide(L)'
;MDDEPKAAQPPQPPQRPHEPSVSPNAVTREEKLDDTMHASRSMILRRLPLDGQSREAELRRRQQARGQYRLALKTWSVPLLMIGAVVVVFYLLSFWLNVLSYTGTEELSLVDRLVHQDLEKAQNTVGGLGEVMAAVLGLALTVSSIIVQLAATRFTPHITVLFFRARTNMLVLGFFVVSTLFVVWVNFSLDGADYVGPRWDVMFSMLLMTTSLLLLFPYFAYVFDFLDPNKIIGRIKTNGLDACTTKLGRQSISIEQRQRSAVEAVEHLTNIGLNALQQKDKNIVSATIDALREFCVEYGEMKNGMVLEWFKIPDRQSPDFVSLSPEAITDLRHRRTWLEWKVLRQYQMLFTEGQSQIKDICYLLAINTRRLGEAASVYGDLRALDLTIKFFNTYLRATLNASDIRTAYNILHQYRQLGETVLEIGKRSKPTVIDRDKTLADRAIEIAHRMRYYSGVAFQRNMAFVAEVIAHDIGTLCERAFQLSSECHDDLLRIFLAVDDATESADKAKALRGVRKAQIKLATHYLVYGATSLARRIADDMRNEDPRRLRSMWVELANLDTPEFWEVNDRGSNFDYLTPDQKATLPRFFQWFEGLQADSPALYDSLVLRK
;
A
#
# COMPACT_ATOMS: atom_id res chain seq x y z
N MET A 1 -29.55 1.88 80.49
CA MET A 1 -28.64 2.91 80.99
C MET A 1 -27.25 2.33 80.89
N ASP A 2 -26.61 2.69 79.79
CA ASP A 2 -25.20 3.04 79.64
C ASP A 2 -24.15 2.15 80.33
N ASP A 3 -23.35 1.45 79.52
CA ASP A 3 -21.94 1.87 79.36
C ASP A 3 -21.25 1.12 78.21
N GLU A 4 -20.55 1.90 77.38
CA GLU A 4 -19.71 1.49 76.26
C GLU A 4 -18.53 0.59 76.68
N PRO A 5 -18.17 -0.43 75.88
CA PRO A 5 -16.85 -1.05 75.97
C PRO A 5 -15.87 -0.48 74.93
N LYS A 6 -14.72 -0.06 75.47
CA LYS A 6 -13.47 0.40 74.84
C LYS A 6 -13.13 -0.19 73.47
N ALA A 7 -12.74 0.70 72.57
CA ALA A 7 -12.16 0.42 71.26
C ALA A 7 -10.89 -0.44 71.33
N ALA A 8 -10.86 -1.53 70.55
CA ALA A 8 -9.70 -2.35 70.29
C ALA A 8 -8.82 -1.73 69.19
N GLN A 9 -7.50 -1.70 69.40
CA GLN A 9 -6.50 -1.27 68.43
C GLN A 9 -6.42 -2.23 67.22
N PRO A 10 -6.33 -1.74 65.97
CA PRO A 10 -6.03 -2.56 64.80
C PRO A 10 -4.54 -2.94 64.70
N PRO A 11 -4.19 -4.03 64.00
CA PRO A 11 -2.88 -4.68 64.06
C PRO A 11 -1.78 -3.95 63.27
N GLN A 12 -0.52 -4.12 63.71
CA GLN A 12 0.68 -3.62 63.02
C GLN A 12 0.84 -4.19 61.60
N PRO A 13 1.33 -3.39 60.63
CA PRO A 13 1.55 -3.84 59.25
C PRO A 13 2.80 -4.73 59.12
N PRO A 14 2.81 -5.66 58.14
CA PRO A 14 3.88 -6.66 57.99
C PRO A 14 5.20 -6.05 57.49
N GLN A 15 6.31 -6.58 58.01
CA GLN A 15 7.68 -6.24 57.63
C GLN A 15 7.94 -6.59 56.15
N ARG A 16 8.58 -5.67 55.40
CA ARG A 16 9.00 -5.89 54.01
C ARG A 16 10.13 -6.94 53.94
N PRO A 17 10.16 -7.82 52.93
CA PRO A 17 11.32 -8.67 52.66
C PRO A 17 12.49 -7.85 52.12
N HIS A 18 13.71 -8.23 52.51
CA HIS A 18 14.98 -7.69 52.02
C HIS A 18 15.09 -7.79 50.48
N GLU A 19 15.37 -6.66 49.81
CA GLU A 19 15.82 -6.64 48.41
C GLU A 19 17.27 -7.16 48.29
N PRO A 20 17.60 -8.02 47.32
CA PRO A 20 18.98 -8.35 47.01
C PRO A 20 19.65 -7.19 46.28
N SER A 21 20.84 -6.79 46.75
CA SER A 21 21.68 -5.76 46.13
C SER A 21 22.06 -6.13 44.69
N VAL A 22 21.50 -5.41 43.71
CA VAL A 22 21.89 -5.51 42.30
C VAL A 22 23.27 -4.87 42.12
N SER A 23 24.24 -5.66 41.66
CA SER A 23 25.59 -5.19 41.35
C SER A 23 25.56 -4.17 40.19
N PRO A 24 26.31 -3.04 40.28
CA PRO A 24 26.33 -2.00 39.23
C PRO A 24 26.75 -2.50 37.84
N ASN A 25 27.40 -3.66 37.75
CA ASN A 25 27.88 -4.23 36.50
C ASN A 25 26.81 -4.97 35.66
N ALA A 26 25.63 -5.28 36.23
CA ALA A 26 24.57 -5.99 35.51
C ALA A 26 23.82 -5.06 34.53
N VAL A 27 23.53 -3.82 34.96
CA VAL A 27 22.79 -2.82 34.18
C VAL A 27 23.58 -2.40 32.92
N THR A 28 24.89 -2.18 33.04
CA THR A 28 25.76 -1.85 31.90
C THR A 28 25.93 -3.00 30.89
N ARG A 29 25.64 -4.24 31.29
CA ARG A 29 25.77 -5.41 30.40
C ARG A 29 24.48 -5.65 29.61
N GLU A 30 23.31 -5.36 30.20
CA GLU A 30 22.02 -5.34 29.49
C GLU A 30 21.92 -4.16 28.52
N GLU A 31 22.35 -2.96 28.93
CA GLU A 31 22.31 -1.76 28.08
C GLU A 31 23.25 -1.88 26.85
N LYS A 32 24.43 -2.50 27.03
CA LYS A 32 25.32 -2.85 25.90
C LYS A 32 24.77 -3.96 25.00
N LEU A 33 23.96 -4.88 25.52
CA LEU A 33 23.34 -5.96 24.75
C LEU A 33 22.17 -5.43 23.91
N ASP A 34 21.38 -4.50 24.45
CA ASP A 34 20.30 -3.81 23.75
C ASP A 34 20.83 -2.89 22.65
N ASP A 35 21.92 -2.15 22.90
CA ASP A 35 22.55 -1.31 21.87
C ASP A 35 23.19 -2.16 20.75
N THR A 36 23.77 -3.32 21.06
CA THR A 36 24.28 -4.23 20.03
C THR A 36 23.17 -4.99 19.28
N MET A 37 22.03 -5.27 19.91
CA MET A 37 20.84 -5.81 19.22
C MET A 37 20.16 -4.76 18.34
N HIS A 38 20.05 -3.51 18.78
CA HIS A 38 19.53 -2.40 17.98
C HIS A 38 20.47 -2.06 16.81
N ALA A 39 21.78 -2.01 17.05
CA ALA A 39 22.77 -1.81 15.99
C ALA A 39 22.76 -2.97 14.98
N SER A 40 22.65 -4.22 15.43
CA SER A 40 22.56 -5.39 14.55
C SER A 40 21.24 -5.44 13.75
N ARG A 41 20.12 -5.05 14.35
CA ARG A 41 18.83 -4.90 13.64
C ARG A 41 18.87 -3.79 12.59
N SER A 42 19.53 -2.66 12.88
CA SER A 42 19.73 -1.57 11.92
C SER A 42 20.68 -1.94 10.76
N MET A 43 21.65 -2.83 11.01
CA MET A 43 22.55 -3.38 9.98
C MET A 43 21.86 -4.43 9.09
N ILE A 44 20.99 -5.27 9.65
CA ILE A 44 20.22 -6.27 8.88
C ILE A 44 19.21 -5.60 7.94
N LEU A 45 18.61 -4.47 8.35
CA LEU A 45 17.76 -3.60 7.51
C LEU A 45 18.53 -2.84 6.41
N ARG A 46 19.87 -2.82 6.45
CA ARG A 46 20.72 -2.20 5.42
C ARG A 46 21.09 -3.14 4.26
N ARG A 47 20.81 -4.46 4.33
CA ARG A 47 21.25 -5.44 3.32
C ARG A 47 20.20 -6.50 2.90
N LEU A 48 18.93 -6.12 2.80
CA LEU A 48 17.95 -6.87 2.00
C LEU A 48 17.83 -6.21 0.61
N PRO A 49 17.82 -6.98 -0.50
CA PRO A 49 17.84 -6.44 -1.85
C PRO A 49 16.43 -5.97 -2.24
N LEU A 50 15.95 -4.91 -1.62
CA LEU A 50 15.16 -3.95 -2.37
C LEU A 50 16.21 -3.25 -3.23
N ASP A 51 16.23 -3.55 -4.53
CA ASP A 51 17.14 -2.98 -5.51
C ASP A 51 17.55 -1.55 -5.11
N GLY A 52 18.85 -1.25 -5.03
CA GLY A 52 19.32 0.08 -4.64
C GLY A 52 18.69 1.19 -5.49
N GLN A 53 18.37 0.86 -6.74
CA GLN A 53 17.60 1.70 -7.66
C GLN A 53 16.13 1.89 -7.25
N SER A 54 15.46 0.87 -6.71
CA SER A 54 14.08 0.95 -6.23
C SER A 54 13.98 1.81 -4.97
N ARG A 55 14.93 1.70 -4.05
CA ARG A 55 14.95 2.49 -2.80
C ARG A 55 15.33 3.95 -3.05
N GLU A 56 16.28 4.21 -3.95
CA GLU A 56 16.55 5.57 -4.43
C GLU A 56 15.39 6.14 -5.25
N ALA A 57 14.73 5.34 -6.10
CA ALA A 57 13.55 5.78 -6.82
C ALA A 57 12.37 6.07 -5.87
N GLU A 58 12.20 5.29 -4.81
CA GLU A 58 11.14 5.47 -3.82
C GLU A 58 11.45 6.64 -2.86
N LEU A 59 12.72 6.84 -2.47
CA LEU A 59 13.16 8.04 -1.75
C LEU A 59 13.08 9.29 -2.62
N ARG A 60 13.44 9.21 -3.92
CA ARG A 60 13.26 10.30 -4.89
C ARG A 60 11.80 10.57 -5.15
N ARG A 61 10.92 9.55 -5.23
CA ARG A 61 9.47 9.72 -5.30
C ARG A 61 8.91 10.33 -4.02
N ARG A 62 9.36 9.92 -2.84
CA ARG A 62 8.96 10.50 -1.54
C ARG A 62 9.48 11.92 -1.37
N GLN A 63 10.68 12.24 -1.85
CA GLN A 63 11.25 13.59 -1.88
C GLN A 63 10.61 14.48 -2.96
N GLN A 64 10.26 13.95 -4.14
CA GLN A 64 9.49 14.64 -5.17
C GLN A 64 8.06 14.88 -4.71
N ALA A 65 7.41 13.92 -4.06
CA ALA A 65 6.11 14.09 -3.43
C ALA A 65 6.19 15.15 -2.32
N ARG A 66 7.22 15.09 -1.45
CA ARG A 66 7.46 16.12 -0.42
C ARG A 66 7.77 17.51 -0.99
N GLY A 67 8.51 17.57 -2.09
CA GLY A 67 8.84 18.81 -2.81
C GLY A 67 7.64 19.42 -3.53
N GLN A 68 6.78 18.60 -4.13
CA GLN A 68 5.54 19.02 -4.78
C GLN A 68 4.54 19.68 -3.82
N TYR A 69 4.57 19.34 -2.52
CA TYR A 69 3.72 20.01 -1.52
C TYR A 69 4.10 21.47 -1.24
N ARG A 70 5.35 21.89 -1.54
CA ARG A 70 5.79 23.30 -1.37
C ARG A 70 5.79 24.11 -2.66
N LEU A 71 5.65 23.45 -3.82
CA LEU A 71 5.85 24.08 -5.13
C LEU A 71 4.61 24.80 -5.67
N ALA A 72 3.38 24.38 -5.34
CA ALA A 72 2.16 24.99 -5.89
C ALA A 72 1.97 26.47 -5.48
N LEU A 73 2.34 26.85 -4.26
CA LEU A 73 2.28 28.26 -3.85
C LEU A 73 3.35 29.12 -4.54
N LYS A 74 4.51 28.53 -4.88
CA LYS A 74 5.65 29.24 -5.48
C LYS A 74 5.50 29.42 -7.00
N THR A 75 4.84 28.49 -7.69
CA THR A 75 4.57 28.61 -9.14
C THR A 75 3.51 29.67 -9.46
N TRP A 76 2.53 29.89 -8.58
CA TRP A 76 1.43 30.84 -8.84
C TRP A 76 1.60 32.21 -8.17
N SER A 77 2.41 32.33 -7.12
CA SER A 77 2.72 33.65 -6.52
C SER A 77 3.49 34.57 -7.47
N VAL A 78 4.32 34.02 -8.36
CA VAL A 78 5.09 34.81 -9.34
C VAL A 78 4.19 35.45 -10.41
N PRO A 79 3.31 34.72 -11.12
CA PRO A 79 2.34 35.34 -12.03
C PRO A 79 1.41 36.34 -11.33
N LEU A 80 0.98 36.05 -10.10
CA LEU A 80 0.09 36.94 -9.35
C LEU A 80 0.79 38.25 -8.97
N LEU A 81 2.01 38.18 -8.44
CA LEU A 81 2.81 39.35 -8.14
C LEU A 81 3.16 40.14 -9.41
N MET A 82 3.37 39.46 -10.54
CA MET A 82 3.54 40.12 -11.84
C MET A 82 2.29 40.87 -12.28
N ILE A 83 1.10 40.26 -12.20
CA ILE A 83 -0.16 40.94 -12.56
C ILE A 83 -0.43 42.10 -11.60
N GLY A 84 -0.24 41.90 -10.29
CA GLY A 84 -0.37 42.96 -9.30
C GLY A 84 0.62 44.10 -9.55
N ALA A 85 1.88 43.79 -9.85
CA ALA A 85 2.89 44.78 -10.21
C ALA A 85 2.54 45.52 -11.51
N VAL A 86 2.02 44.82 -12.51
CA VAL A 86 1.54 45.44 -13.76
C VAL A 86 0.40 46.41 -13.47
N VAL A 87 -0.60 46.04 -12.66
CA VAL A 87 -1.70 46.94 -12.27
C VAL A 87 -1.17 48.17 -11.53
N VAL A 88 -0.24 47.98 -10.58
CA VAL A 88 0.39 49.10 -9.86
C VAL A 88 1.18 49.99 -10.81
N VAL A 89 1.94 49.42 -11.75
CA VAL A 89 2.71 50.19 -12.75
C VAL A 89 1.79 50.97 -13.67
N PHE A 90 0.71 50.37 -14.17
CA PHE A 90 -0.29 51.07 -15.00
C PHE A 90 -1.01 52.17 -14.21
N TYR A 91 -1.31 51.94 -12.93
CA TYR A 91 -1.89 52.96 -12.06
C TYR A 91 -0.91 54.12 -11.84
N LEU A 92 0.35 53.84 -11.51
CA LEU A 92 1.37 54.88 -11.33
C LEU A 92 1.64 55.64 -12.63
N LEU A 93 1.67 54.96 -13.78
CA LEU A 93 1.81 55.58 -15.09
C LEU A 93 0.62 56.50 -15.40
N SER A 94 -0.60 56.01 -15.17
CA SER A 94 -1.83 56.81 -15.31
C SER A 94 -1.83 58.01 -14.38
N PHE A 95 -1.40 57.84 -13.13
CA PHE A 95 -1.27 58.92 -12.16
C PHE A 95 -0.26 59.98 -12.64
N TRP A 96 0.93 59.58 -13.07
CA TRP A 96 1.94 60.49 -13.60
C TRP A 96 1.47 61.21 -14.86
N LEU A 97 0.80 60.51 -15.78
CA LEU A 97 0.20 61.13 -16.97
C LEU A 97 -0.87 62.15 -16.59
N ASN A 98 -1.67 61.88 -15.56
CA ASN A 98 -2.65 62.83 -15.03
C ASN A 98 -1.97 64.05 -14.41
N VAL A 99 -0.90 63.88 -13.63
CA VAL A 99 -0.11 65.01 -13.08
C VAL A 99 0.48 65.87 -14.20
N LEU A 100 1.03 65.24 -15.25
CA LEU A 100 1.64 65.92 -16.40
C LEU A 100 0.62 66.65 -17.28
N SER A 101 -0.64 66.20 -17.31
CA SER A 101 -1.73 66.80 -18.10
C SER A 101 -2.60 67.77 -17.29
N TYR A 102 -2.38 67.89 -15.98
CA TYR A 102 -3.16 68.78 -15.11
C TYR A 102 -2.60 70.20 -15.14
N THR A 103 -3.43 71.17 -15.53
CA THR A 103 -3.07 72.60 -15.68
C THR A 103 -3.56 73.50 -14.54
N GLY A 104 -3.98 72.92 -13.40
CA GLY A 104 -4.47 73.64 -12.21
C GLY A 104 -3.40 73.81 -11.11
N THR A 105 -3.49 74.88 -10.32
CA THR A 105 -2.49 75.37 -9.35
C THR A 105 -2.53 74.75 -7.94
N GLU A 106 -3.21 73.62 -7.72
CA GLU A 106 -3.20 72.93 -6.42
C GLU A 106 -2.16 71.81 -6.39
N GLU A 107 -1.32 71.77 -5.35
CA GLU A 107 -0.31 70.72 -5.16
C GLU A 107 -0.96 69.33 -5.02
N LEU A 108 -0.76 68.48 -6.02
CA LEU A 108 -1.30 67.12 -6.06
C LEU A 108 -0.53 66.17 -5.14
N SER A 109 -0.95 66.03 -3.88
CA SER A 109 -0.60 64.87 -3.07
C SER A 109 -1.53 63.69 -3.40
N LEU A 110 -0.95 62.54 -3.79
CA LEU A 110 -1.66 61.26 -4.03
C LEU A 110 -2.56 60.87 -2.86
N VAL A 111 -2.05 61.12 -1.65
CA VAL A 111 -2.71 60.78 -0.40
C VAL A 111 -3.92 61.68 -0.19
N ASP A 112 -3.83 62.97 -0.52
CA ASP A 112 -4.97 63.89 -0.36
C ASP A 112 -6.13 63.57 -1.29
N ARG A 113 -5.89 63.14 -2.54
CA ARG A 113 -6.99 62.74 -3.45
C ARG A 113 -7.63 61.40 -3.10
N LEU A 114 -6.88 60.47 -2.51
CA LEU A 114 -7.47 59.22 -1.99
C LEU A 114 -8.26 59.47 -0.71
N VAL A 115 -7.84 60.44 0.11
CA VAL A 115 -8.43 60.76 1.41
C VAL A 115 -9.52 61.84 1.32
N HIS A 116 -9.59 62.65 0.27
CA HIS A 116 -10.62 63.67 0.04
C HIS A 116 -11.50 63.28 -1.15
N GLN A 117 -12.39 62.31 -0.96
CA GLN A 117 -13.44 62.00 -1.92
C GLN A 117 -14.75 62.75 -1.58
N ASP A 118 -15.40 63.32 -2.59
CA ASP A 118 -16.76 63.87 -2.46
C ASP A 118 -17.75 62.75 -2.08
N LEU A 119 -18.76 63.07 -1.26
CA LEU A 119 -19.76 62.12 -0.75
C LEU A 119 -20.45 61.33 -1.89
N GLU A 120 -20.78 62.02 -2.99
CA GLU A 120 -21.43 61.42 -4.16
C GLU A 120 -20.50 60.42 -4.90
N LYS A 121 -19.19 60.72 -4.98
CA LYS A 121 -18.20 59.82 -5.58
C LYS A 121 -17.95 58.60 -4.69
N ALA A 122 -17.92 58.79 -3.38
CA ALA A 122 -17.78 57.70 -2.40
C ALA A 122 -18.99 56.75 -2.45
N GLN A 123 -20.22 57.27 -2.45
CA GLN A 123 -21.45 56.48 -2.57
C GLN A 123 -21.48 55.66 -3.88
N ASN A 124 -21.22 56.30 -5.02
CA ASN A 124 -21.19 55.60 -6.31
C ASN A 124 -20.10 54.52 -6.37
N THR A 125 -18.93 54.80 -5.78
CA THR A 125 -17.83 53.83 -5.75
C THR A 125 -18.13 52.65 -4.85
N VAL A 126 -18.61 52.88 -3.62
CA VAL A 126 -18.94 51.80 -2.67
C VAL A 126 -20.12 50.97 -3.16
N GLY A 127 -21.14 51.58 -3.77
CA GLY A 127 -22.26 50.88 -4.39
C GLY A 127 -21.81 49.92 -5.49
N GLY A 128 -21.00 50.40 -6.44
CA GLY A 128 -20.42 49.55 -7.49
C GLY A 128 -19.47 48.47 -6.96
N LEU A 129 -18.69 48.78 -5.91
CA LEU A 129 -17.85 47.80 -5.23
C LEU A 129 -18.67 46.69 -4.55
N GLY A 130 -19.83 47.03 -3.97
CA GLY A 130 -20.74 46.08 -3.35
C GLY A 130 -21.22 45.02 -4.35
N GLU A 131 -21.66 45.45 -5.53
CA GLU A 131 -22.09 44.56 -6.61
C GLU A 131 -20.97 43.63 -7.10
N VAL A 132 -19.79 44.18 -7.38
CA VAL A 132 -18.64 43.39 -7.83
C VAL A 132 -18.20 42.40 -6.75
N MET A 133 -18.23 42.77 -5.47
CA MET A 133 -17.81 41.89 -4.39
C MET A 133 -18.80 40.74 -4.20
N ALA A 134 -20.10 41.03 -4.33
CA ALA A 134 -21.13 40.00 -4.35
C ALA A 134 -20.97 39.04 -5.54
N ALA A 135 -20.62 39.56 -6.73
CA ALA A 135 -20.34 38.76 -7.91
C ALA A 135 -19.09 37.87 -7.73
N VAL A 136 -18.01 38.39 -7.15
CA VAL A 136 -16.78 37.61 -6.85
C VAL A 136 -17.07 36.51 -5.84
N LEU A 137 -17.82 36.79 -4.77
CA LEU A 137 -18.26 35.77 -3.83
C LEU A 137 -19.11 34.70 -4.52
N GLY A 138 -20.08 35.10 -5.34
CA GLY A 138 -20.92 34.18 -6.12
C GLY A 138 -20.10 33.31 -7.07
N LEU A 139 -19.11 33.88 -7.76
CA LEU A 139 -18.16 33.15 -8.61
C LEU A 139 -17.31 32.17 -7.80
N ALA A 140 -16.78 32.60 -6.65
CA ALA A 140 -15.97 31.75 -5.79
C ALA A 140 -16.77 30.54 -5.26
N LEU A 141 -18.01 30.76 -4.85
CA LEU A 141 -18.92 29.70 -4.36
C LEU A 141 -19.34 28.76 -5.48
N THR A 142 -19.73 29.27 -6.65
CA THR A 142 -20.19 28.44 -7.78
C THR A 142 -19.06 27.57 -8.33
N VAL A 143 -17.89 28.15 -8.60
CA VAL A 143 -16.73 27.40 -9.11
C VAL A 143 -16.27 26.37 -8.09
N SER A 144 -16.10 26.74 -6.81
CA SER A 144 -15.67 25.77 -5.79
C SER A 144 -16.70 24.65 -5.58
N SER A 145 -18.00 24.97 -5.58
CA SER A 145 -19.07 23.99 -5.49
C SER A 145 -19.05 23.00 -6.67
N ILE A 146 -18.91 23.48 -7.90
CA ILE A 146 -18.83 22.63 -9.10
C ILE A 146 -17.62 21.70 -9.02
N ILE A 147 -16.44 22.21 -8.68
CA ILE A 147 -15.22 21.37 -8.63
C ILE A 147 -15.37 20.32 -7.51
N VAL A 148 -15.89 20.69 -6.35
CA VAL A 148 -16.15 19.74 -5.25
C VAL A 148 -17.18 18.70 -5.65
N GLN A 149 -18.27 19.07 -6.33
CA GLN A 149 -19.28 18.14 -6.82
C GLN A 149 -18.71 17.15 -7.83
N LEU A 150 -17.91 17.64 -8.79
CA LEU A 150 -17.22 16.78 -9.78
C LEU A 150 -16.25 15.81 -9.09
N ALA A 151 -15.52 16.26 -8.07
CA ALA A 151 -14.63 15.39 -7.31
C ALA A 151 -15.42 14.39 -6.44
N ALA A 152 -16.54 14.81 -5.85
CA ALA A 152 -17.38 13.95 -5.01
C ALA A 152 -18.07 12.84 -5.80
N THR A 153 -18.54 13.15 -7.02
CA THR A 153 -19.09 12.14 -7.94
C THR A 153 -18.01 11.24 -8.50
N ARG A 154 -16.81 11.78 -8.79
CA ARG A 154 -15.69 11.00 -9.31
C ARG A 154 -15.08 10.06 -8.27
N PHE A 155 -14.94 10.49 -7.01
CA PHE A 155 -14.14 9.77 -6.02
C PHE A 155 -14.94 9.30 -4.81
N THR A 156 -15.50 10.22 -4.03
CA THR A 156 -16.32 9.90 -2.85
C THR A 156 -17.02 11.15 -2.32
N PRO A 157 -18.28 11.04 -1.84
CA PRO A 157 -18.98 12.14 -1.16
C PRO A 157 -18.22 12.71 0.04
N HIS A 158 -17.31 11.94 0.64
CA HIS A 158 -16.51 12.40 1.79
C HIS A 158 -15.63 13.63 1.48
N ILE A 159 -15.29 13.86 0.19
CA ILE A 159 -14.52 15.02 -0.24
C ILE A 159 -15.21 16.34 0.11
N THR A 160 -16.54 16.39 0.02
CA THR A 160 -17.31 17.58 0.39
C THR A 160 -17.09 17.93 1.87
N VAL A 161 -17.10 16.94 2.75
CA VAL A 161 -16.84 17.14 4.18
C VAL A 161 -15.40 17.59 4.42
N LEU A 162 -14.43 16.99 3.72
CA LEU A 162 -13.02 17.40 3.81
C LEU A 162 -12.82 18.84 3.34
N PHE A 163 -13.53 19.27 2.30
CA PHE A 163 -13.47 20.63 1.77
C PHE A 163 -13.91 21.66 2.82
N PHE A 164 -15.07 21.44 3.46
CA PHE A 164 -15.58 22.37 4.48
C PHE A 164 -14.80 22.30 5.80
N ARG A 165 -14.18 21.17 6.13
CA ARG A 165 -13.33 21.04 7.32
C ARG A 165 -11.95 21.69 7.16
N ALA A 166 -11.52 21.96 5.92
CA ALA A 166 -10.22 22.53 5.65
C ALA A 166 -10.16 24.00 6.12
N ARG A 167 -9.20 24.30 7.01
CA ARG A 167 -9.02 25.65 7.57
C ARG A 167 -8.82 26.71 6.50
N THR A 168 -8.02 26.41 5.47
CA THR A 168 -7.76 27.35 4.36
C THR A 168 -9.05 27.71 3.61
N ASN A 169 -9.91 26.73 3.31
CA ASN A 169 -11.18 26.99 2.64
C ASN A 169 -12.11 27.85 3.51
N MET A 170 -12.24 27.51 4.80
CA MET A 170 -13.04 28.31 5.73
C MET A 170 -12.51 29.74 5.87
N LEU A 171 -11.20 29.93 5.94
CA LEU A 171 -10.60 31.27 6.06
C LEU A 171 -10.81 32.10 4.80
N VAL A 172 -10.60 31.53 3.62
CA VAL A 172 -10.76 32.23 2.35
C VAL A 172 -12.23 32.54 2.04
N LEU A 173 -13.11 31.56 2.18
CA LEU A 173 -14.55 31.76 1.99
C LEU A 173 -15.11 32.71 3.05
N GLY A 174 -14.67 32.58 4.30
CA GLY A 174 -15.01 33.50 5.38
C GLY A 174 -14.52 34.92 5.10
N PHE A 175 -13.31 35.09 4.57
CA PHE A 175 -12.79 36.39 4.14
C PHE A 175 -13.67 37.02 3.05
N PHE A 176 -14.06 36.26 2.02
CA PHE A 176 -14.97 36.76 0.99
C PHE A 176 -16.30 37.21 1.60
N VAL A 177 -16.95 36.36 2.40
CA VAL A 177 -18.23 36.69 3.05
C VAL A 177 -18.13 37.94 3.94
N VAL A 178 -17.12 38.01 4.80
CA VAL A 178 -16.91 39.16 5.70
C VAL A 178 -16.61 40.43 4.89
N SER A 179 -15.80 40.34 3.84
CA SER A 179 -15.48 41.49 2.98
C SER A 179 -16.72 42.01 2.23
N THR A 180 -17.57 41.13 1.70
CA THR A 180 -18.84 41.51 1.05
C THR A 180 -19.78 42.17 2.04
N LEU A 181 -19.95 41.57 3.22
CA LEU A 181 -20.81 42.14 4.25
C LEU A 181 -20.31 43.52 4.72
N PHE A 182 -18.99 43.68 4.89
CA PHE A 182 -18.39 44.96 5.26
C PHE A 182 -18.71 46.05 4.23
N VAL A 183 -18.49 45.79 2.93
CA VAL A 183 -18.78 46.77 1.87
C VAL A 183 -20.26 47.13 1.82
N VAL A 184 -21.16 46.14 1.99
CA VAL A 184 -22.61 46.38 2.06
C VAL A 184 -22.98 47.25 3.28
N TRP A 185 -22.41 46.98 4.45
CA TRP A 185 -22.65 47.82 5.64
C TRP A 185 -22.12 49.24 5.49
N VAL A 186 -20.94 49.41 4.89
CA VAL A 186 -20.40 50.75 4.56
C VAL A 186 -21.34 51.48 3.61
N ASN A 187 -21.90 50.77 2.61
CA ASN A 187 -22.87 51.36 1.69
C ASN A 187 -24.12 51.91 2.43
N PHE A 188 -24.70 51.13 3.35
CA PHE A 188 -25.84 51.58 4.16
C PHE A 188 -25.48 52.71 5.13
N SER A 189 -24.24 52.77 5.61
CA SER A 189 -23.80 53.83 6.52
C SER A 189 -23.63 55.19 5.84
N LEU A 190 -23.53 55.23 4.51
CA LEU A 190 -23.30 56.44 3.71
C LEU A 190 -24.58 57.20 3.34
N ASP A 191 -25.77 56.69 3.66
CA ASP A 191 -27.08 57.27 3.27
C ASP A 191 -27.53 58.49 4.14
N GLY A 192 -26.73 58.92 5.12
CA GLY A 192 -27.07 60.06 6.00
C GLY A 192 -26.53 61.41 5.53
N ALA A 193 -27.37 62.46 5.52
CA ALA A 193 -26.98 63.83 5.17
C ALA A 193 -25.92 64.47 6.11
N ASP A 194 -25.67 63.86 7.27
CA ASP A 194 -24.68 64.28 8.28
C ASP A 194 -23.53 63.26 8.46
N TYR A 195 -23.13 62.52 7.41
CA TYR A 195 -22.04 61.54 7.53
C TYR A 195 -20.68 62.23 7.78
N VAL A 196 -20.29 62.34 9.06
CA VAL A 196 -18.95 62.68 9.56
C VAL A 196 -18.18 61.39 9.91
N GLY A 197 -18.36 60.33 9.12
CA GLY A 197 -17.68 59.06 9.36
C GLY A 197 -16.23 59.06 8.83
N PRO A 198 -15.34 58.21 9.38
CA PRO A 198 -13.95 58.16 8.95
C PRO A 198 -13.87 57.68 7.50
N ARG A 199 -13.30 58.51 6.61
CA ARG A 199 -13.08 58.21 5.17
C ARG A 199 -12.23 56.95 4.89
N TRP A 200 -11.70 56.36 5.95
CA TRP A 200 -11.04 55.06 6.00
C TRP A 200 -11.95 53.91 5.55
N ASP A 201 -13.27 54.01 5.72
CA ASP A 201 -14.21 52.94 5.35
C ASP A 201 -14.22 52.66 3.84
N VAL A 202 -14.16 53.72 3.02
CA VAL A 202 -14.08 53.63 1.55
C VAL A 202 -12.72 53.07 1.12
N MET A 203 -11.63 53.56 1.71
CA MET A 203 -10.29 53.06 1.42
C MET A 203 -10.13 51.57 1.80
N PHE A 204 -10.66 51.17 2.95
CA PHE A 204 -10.64 49.78 3.38
C PHE A 204 -11.51 48.90 2.47
N SER A 205 -12.65 49.41 1.99
CA SER A 205 -13.48 48.74 0.99
C SER A 205 -12.75 48.51 -0.33
N MET A 206 -12.01 49.51 -0.82
CA MET A 206 -11.17 49.38 -2.02
C MET A 206 -10.03 48.36 -1.84
N LEU A 207 -9.38 48.36 -0.67
CA LEU A 207 -8.33 47.41 -0.33
C LEU A 207 -8.87 45.98 -0.25
N LEU A 208 -10.00 45.79 0.42
CA LEU A 208 -10.67 44.50 0.51
C LEU A 208 -11.06 43.99 -0.88
N MET A 209 -11.59 44.84 -1.76
CA MET A 209 -11.93 44.47 -3.13
C MET A 209 -10.70 44.00 -3.90
N THR A 210 -9.63 44.79 -3.87
CA THR A 210 -8.39 44.47 -4.58
C THR A 210 -7.82 43.14 -4.09
N THR A 211 -7.85 42.93 -2.77
CA THR A 211 -7.42 41.68 -2.14
C THR A 211 -8.30 40.50 -2.56
N SER A 212 -9.63 40.67 -2.56
CA SER A 212 -10.58 39.64 -2.98
C SER A 212 -10.36 39.19 -4.43
N LEU A 213 -10.19 40.15 -5.36
CA LEU A 213 -9.92 39.84 -6.77
C LEU A 213 -8.58 39.11 -6.95
N LEU A 214 -7.52 39.58 -6.27
CA LEU A 214 -6.21 38.94 -6.33
C LEU A 214 -6.21 37.54 -5.70
N LEU A 215 -7.01 37.31 -4.66
CA LEU A 215 -7.05 36.05 -3.93
C LEU A 215 -7.89 34.97 -4.65
N LEU A 216 -8.82 35.37 -5.52
CA LEU A 216 -9.71 34.46 -6.25
C LEU A 216 -8.95 33.39 -7.05
N PHE A 217 -7.96 33.80 -7.85
CA PHE A 217 -7.23 32.87 -8.70
C PHE A 217 -6.33 31.90 -7.90
N PRO A 218 -5.50 32.35 -6.93
CA PRO A 218 -4.77 31.47 -6.03
C PRO A 218 -5.69 30.51 -5.27
N TYR A 219 -6.88 30.96 -4.89
CA TYR A 219 -7.86 30.11 -4.24
C TYR A 219 -8.34 28.98 -5.16
N PHE A 220 -8.70 29.26 -6.41
CA PHE A 220 -9.07 28.20 -7.36
C PHE A 220 -7.92 27.21 -7.60
N ALA A 221 -6.70 27.70 -7.79
CA ALA A 221 -5.53 26.83 -7.91
C ALA A 221 -5.34 25.94 -6.67
N TYR A 222 -5.52 26.50 -5.47
CA TYR A 222 -5.51 25.74 -4.22
C TYR A 222 -6.62 24.70 -4.17
N VAL A 223 -7.86 25.03 -4.60
CA VAL A 223 -8.98 24.08 -4.61
C VAL A 223 -8.71 22.92 -5.58
N PHE A 224 -8.19 23.19 -6.79
CA PHE A 224 -7.80 22.14 -7.72
C PHE A 224 -6.71 21.23 -7.13
N ASP A 225 -5.69 21.83 -6.53
CA ASP A 225 -4.59 21.10 -5.89
C ASP A 225 -5.06 20.27 -4.68
N PHE A 226 -5.99 20.83 -3.90
CA PHE A 226 -6.63 20.16 -2.78
C PHE A 226 -7.42 18.93 -3.22
N LEU A 227 -8.01 18.97 -4.42
CA LEU A 227 -8.84 17.92 -4.99
C LEU A 227 -8.04 16.90 -5.83
N ASP A 228 -6.72 17.05 -5.94
CA ASP A 228 -5.86 16.04 -6.57
C ASP A 228 -6.01 14.70 -5.83
N PRO A 229 -6.40 13.62 -6.54
CA PRO A 229 -6.66 12.32 -5.92
C PRO A 229 -5.46 11.77 -5.16
N ASN A 230 -4.24 11.98 -5.65
CA ASN A 230 -3.04 11.47 -4.97
C ASN A 230 -2.81 12.17 -3.62
N LYS A 231 -3.14 13.46 -3.55
CA LYS A 231 -3.02 14.25 -2.31
C LYS A 231 -4.10 13.87 -1.31
N ILE A 232 -5.33 13.62 -1.77
CA ILE A 232 -6.42 13.12 -0.93
C ILE A 232 -6.05 11.75 -0.35
N ILE A 233 -5.64 10.81 -1.20
CA ILE A 233 -5.21 9.46 -0.80
C ILE A 233 -4.09 9.55 0.23
N GLY A 234 -3.04 10.33 -0.04
CA GLY A 234 -1.91 10.52 0.88
C GLY A 234 -2.33 11.12 2.23
N ARG A 235 -3.27 12.07 2.24
CA ARG A 235 -3.78 12.69 3.47
C ARG A 235 -4.63 11.72 4.29
N ILE A 236 -5.52 10.96 3.66
CA ILE A 236 -6.33 9.94 4.34
C ILE A 236 -5.41 8.88 4.97
N LYS A 237 -4.42 8.40 4.21
CA LYS A 237 -3.40 7.46 4.71
C LYS A 237 -2.69 8.01 5.96
N THR A 238 -2.15 9.23 5.87
CA THR A 238 -1.38 9.85 6.95
C THR A 238 -2.25 10.08 8.19
N ASN A 239 -3.48 10.58 8.02
CA ASN A 239 -4.41 10.79 9.13
C ASN A 239 -4.79 9.48 9.83
N GLY A 240 -4.98 8.39 9.07
CA GLY A 240 -5.25 7.07 9.63
C GLY A 240 -4.05 6.50 10.38
N LEU A 241 -2.83 6.64 9.83
CA LEU A 241 -1.60 6.21 10.50
C LEU A 241 -1.36 6.99 11.79
N ASP A 242 -1.56 8.31 11.76
CA ASP A 242 -1.49 9.17 12.94
C ASP A 242 -2.46 8.71 14.03
N ALA A 243 -3.65 8.21 13.66
CA ALA A 243 -4.61 7.64 14.62
C ALA A 243 -4.09 6.34 15.25
N CYS A 244 -3.29 5.54 14.52
CA CYS A 244 -2.62 4.36 15.07
C CYS A 244 -1.48 4.71 16.04
N THR A 245 -0.90 5.91 15.97
CA THR A 245 0.19 6.34 16.87
C THR A 245 -0.32 6.88 18.22
N THR A 246 0.36 6.51 19.30
CA THR A 246 0.03 7.01 20.64
C THR A 246 0.58 8.42 20.82
N LYS A 247 -0.33 9.40 20.92
CA LYS A 247 0.01 10.80 21.26
C LYS A 247 -0.12 10.98 22.79
N LEU A 248 0.98 11.34 23.45
CA LEU A 248 1.03 11.59 24.90
C LEU A 248 0.49 13.01 25.22
N GLY A 249 -0.14 13.18 26.39
CA GLY A 249 -0.54 14.49 26.95
C GLY A 249 -1.98 14.92 26.66
N ARG A 250 -2.25 16.25 26.64
CA ARG A 250 -3.57 16.89 26.43
C ARG A 250 -4.28 16.53 25.10
N GLN A 251 -3.59 15.82 24.21
CA GLN A 251 -4.10 15.34 22.92
C GLN A 251 -4.47 13.84 22.93
N SER A 252 -4.53 13.22 24.11
CA SER A 252 -4.93 11.81 24.25
C SER A 252 -6.41 11.63 23.92
N ILE A 253 -6.68 11.21 22.69
CA ILE A 253 -8.00 10.74 22.23
C ILE A 253 -8.21 9.31 22.76
N SER A 254 -9.46 8.93 23.03
CA SER A 254 -9.77 7.56 23.46
C SER A 254 -9.32 6.52 22.42
N ILE A 255 -8.97 5.32 22.87
CA ILE A 255 -8.48 4.25 21.99
C ILE A 255 -9.57 3.86 20.99
N GLU A 256 -10.83 3.83 21.41
CA GLU A 256 -11.97 3.49 20.55
C GLU A 256 -12.12 4.48 19.41
N GLN A 257 -11.97 5.78 19.69
CA GLN A 257 -12.08 6.81 18.66
C GLN A 257 -10.88 6.77 17.71
N ARG A 258 -9.68 6.47 18.20
CA ARG A 258 -8.49 6.25 17.37
C ARG A 258 -8.66 5.03 16.45
N GLN A 259 -9.17 3.92 16.98
CA GLN A 259 -9.47 2.72 16.19
C GLN A 259 -10.52 2.99 15.11
N ARG A 260 -11.60 3.72 15.47
CA ARG A 260 -12.62 4.14 14.50
C ARG A 260 -12.01 4.97 13.38
N SER A 261 -11.18 5.96 13.70
CA SER A 261 -10.49 6.77 12.68
C SER A 261 -9.54 5.96 11.78
N ALA A 262 -8.86 4.95 12.32
CA ALA A 262 -8.03 4.05 11.52
C ALA A 262 -8.88 3.19 10.56
N VAL A 263 -10.02 2.66 11.03
CA VAL A 263 -10.97 1.89 10.21
C VAL A 263 -11.56 2.75 9.10
N GLU A 264 -12.05 3.95 9.44
CA GLU A 264 -12.61 4.91 8.48
C GLU A 264 -11.59 5.28 7.40
N ALA A 265 -10.31 5.49 7.76
CA ALA A 265 -9.27 5.78 6.79
C ALA A 265 -9.08 4.63 5.78
N VAL A 266 -9.04 3.39 6.26
CA VAL A 266 -8.93 2.19 5.40
C VAL A 266 -10.15 2.02 4.51
N GLU A 267 -11.36 2.25 5.03
CA GLU A 267 -12.61 2.20 4.26
C GLU A 267 -12.69 3.31 3.20
N HIS A 268 -12.31 4.54 3.55
CA HIS A 268 -12.30 5.67 2.63
C HIS A 268 -11.34 5.45 1.47
N LEU A 269 -10.12 4.95 1.76
CA LEU A 269 -9.18 4.56 0.69
C LEU A 269 -9.84 3.53 -0.22
N THR A 270 -10.42 2.48 0.34
CA THR A 270 -11.04 1.41 -0.46
C THR A 270 -12.20 1.89 -1.31
N ASN A 271 -13.06 2.77 -0.79
CA ASN A 271 -14.16 3.37 -1.54
C ASN A 271 -13.68 4.21 -2.72
N ILE A 272 -12.59 4.98 -2.55
CA ILE A 272 -11.96 5.70 -3.66
C ILE A 272 -11.45 4.70 -4.70
N GLY A 273 -10.81 3.61 -4.26
CA GLY A 273 -10.35 2.53 -5.14
C GLY A 273 -11.47 1.86 -5.92
N LEU A 274 -12.60 1.56 -5.28
CA LEU A 274 -13.77 0.95 -5.94
C LEU A 274 -14.39 1.87 -6.98
N ASN A 275 -14.60 3.15 -6.65
CA ASN A 275 -15.14 4.12 -7.59
C ASN A 275 -14.21 4.37 -8.78
N ALA A 276 -12.90 4.45 -8.53
CA ALA A 276 -11.90 4.55 -9.57
C ALA A 276 -11.88 3.29 -10.47
N LEU A 277 -12.08 2.10 -9.89
CA LEU A 277 -12.14 0.85 -10.63
C LEU A 277 -13.36 0.81 -11.56
N GLN A 278 -14.53 1.22 -11.07
CA GLN A 278 -15.76 1.35 -11.87
C GLN A 278 -15.60 2.34 -13.03
N GLN A 279 -14.83 3.42 -12.81
CA GLN A 279 -14.49 4.39 -13.84
C GLN A 279 -13.30 3.97 -14.72
N LYS A 280 -12.72 2.79 -14.47
CA LYS A 280 -11.55 2.23 -15.16
C LYS A 280 -10.29 3.11 -15.08
N ASP A 281 -10.16 3.94 -14.05
CA ASP A 281 -8.98 4.77 -13.80
C ASP A 281 -7.89 3.96 -13.07
N LYS A 282 -7.07 3.24 -13.85
CA LYS A 282 -6.01 2.38 -13.31
C LYS A 282 -5.01 3.13 -12.41
N ASN A 283 -4.77 4.41 -12.66
CA ASN A 283 -3.79 5.20 -11.91
C ASN A 283 -4.26 5.41 -10.46
N ILE A 284 -5.51 5.81 -10.29
CA ILE A 284 -6.09 6.08 -8.96
C ILE A 284 -6.32 4.78 -8.19
N VAL A 285 -6.76 3.71 -8.87
CA VAL A 285 -6.87 2.38 -8.26
C VAL A 285 -5.51 1.93 -7.73
N SER A 286 -4.45 2.07 -8.55
CA SER A 286 -3.10 1.66 -8.16
C SER A 286 -2.58 2.48 -6.99
N ALA A 287 -2.76 3.81 -7.02
CA ALA A 287 -2.36 4.72 -5.94
C ALA A 287 -3.06 4.37 -4.61
N THR A 288 -4.34 3.99 -4.67
CA THR A 288 -5.11 3.59 -3.50
C THR A 288 -4.60 2.27 -2.90
N ILE A 289 -4.37 1.25 -3.76
CA ILE A 289 -3.86 -0.05 -3.31
C ILE A 289 -2.47 0.12 -2.69
N ASP A 290 -1.60 0.92 -3.31
CA ASP A 290 -0.28 1.24 -2.78
C ASP A 290 -0.36 2.01 -1.45
N ALA A 291 -1.31 2.93 -1.30
CA ALA A 291 -1.51 3.65 -0.04
C ALA A 291 -1.96 2.72 1.09
N LEU A 292 -2.85 1.76 0.81
CA LEU A 292 -3.24 0.71 1.77
C LEU A 292 -2.08 -0.21 2.15
N ARG A 293 -1.20 -0.54 1.19
CA ARG A 293 0.04 -1.29 1.46
C ARG A 293 0.90 -0.49 2.42
N GLU A 294 1.24 0.74 2.05
CA GLU A 294 2.11 1.61 2.87
C GLU A 294 1.55 1.82 4.27
N PHE A 295 0.23 2.03 4.38
CA PHE A 295 -0.46 2.10 5.67
C PHE A 295 -0.19 0.86 6.54
N CYS A 296 -0.37 -0.33 5.98
CA CYS A 296 -0.24 -1.57 6.74
C CYS A 296 1.23 -1.91 7.06
N VAL A 297 2.17 -1.62 6.16
CA VAL A 297 3.61 -1.80 6.40
C VAL A 297 4.12 -0.85 7.49
N GLU A 298 3.75 0.43 7.43
CA GLU A 298 4.16 1.42 8.43
C GLU A 298 3.50 1.14 9.79
N TYR A 299 2.25 0.67 9.79
CA TYR A 299 1.60 0.19 11.01
C TYR A 299 2.33 -1.02 11.64
N GLY A 300 2.71 -2.00 10.83
CA GLY A 300 3.41 -3.21 11.30
C GLY A 300 4.72 -2.92 12.02
N GLU A 301 5.45 -1.88 11.61
CA GLU A 301 6.67 -1.43 12.27
C GLU A 301 6.42 -0.95 13.72
N MET A 302 5.31 -0.23 13.94
CA MET A 302 4.96 0.35 15.24
C MET A 302 4.17 -0.60 16.14
N LYS A 303 3.58 -1.65 15.58
CA LYS A 303 2.67 -2.60 16.24
C LYS A 303 3.21 -3.15 17.56
N ASN A 304 4.49 -3.56 17.59
CA ASN A 304 5.09 -4.18 18.77
C ASN A 304 5.21 -3.22 19.97
N GLY A 305 5.18 -1.90 19.74
CA GLY A 305 5.23 -0.87 20.79
C GLY A 305 3.85 -0.41 21.28
N MET A 306 2.75 -1.00 20.80
CA MET A 306 1.40 -0.54 21.13
C MET A 306 0.86 -1.16 22.44
N VAL A 307 0.00 -0.40 23.12
CA VAL A 307 -0.71 -0.86 24.32
C VAL A 307 -1.68 -2.00 23.99
N LEU A 308 -1.84 -2.97 24.91
CA LEU A 308 -2.68 -4.16 24.67
C LEU A 308 -4.14 -3.82 24.34
N GLU A 309 -4.65 -2.73 24.93
CA GLU A 309 -5.99 -2.19 24.69
C GLU A 309 -6.24 -1.85 23.22
N TRP A 310 -5.21 -1.46 22.46
CA TRP A 310 -5.30 -1.21 21.01
C TRP A 310 -5.74 -2.44 20.22
N PHE A 311 -5.47 -3.64 20.72
CA PHE A 311 -5.81 -4.89 20.04
C PHE A 311 -7.19 -5.42 20.40
N LYS A 312 -7.94 -4.74 21.29
CA LYS A 312 -9.37 -4.96 21.40
C LYS A 312 -10.02 -4.50 20.10
N ILE A 313 -10.85 -5.34 19.48
CA ILE A 313 -11.53 -4.96 18.23
C ILE A 313 -12.46 -3.76 18.52
N PRO A 314 -12.48 -2.74 17.66
CA PRO A 314 -13.40 -1.61 17.80
C PRO A 314 -14.85 -2.08 17.89
N ASP A 315 -15.72 -1.22 18.43
CA ASP A 315 -17.15 -1.48 18.51
C ASP A 315 -17.69 -2.04 17.19
N ARG A 316 -18.59 -3.04 17.26
CA ARG A 316 -19.11 -3.83 16.13
C ARG A 316 -20.07 -3.01 15.26
N GLN A 317 -19.78 -1.74 15.02
CA GLN A 317 -20.57 -0.87 14.17
C GLN A 317 -20.16 -0.97 12.71
N SER A 318 -18.91 -1.38 12.42
CA SER A 318 -18.50 -1.59 11.02
C SER A 318 -19.04 -2.93 10.48
N PRO A 319 -19.60 -2.95 9.25
CA PRO A 319 -20.19 -4.16 8.67
C PRO A 319 -19.23 -5.36 8.64
N ASP A 320 -17.94 -5.10 8.44
CA ASP A 320 -16.92 -6.15 8.39
C ASP A 320 -16.78 -6.88 9.73
N PHE A 321 -16.80 -6.18 10.86
CA PHE A 321 -16.66 -6.80 12.18
C PHE A 321 -17.98 -7.40 12.71
N VAL A 322 -19.13 -6.88 12.27
CA VAL A 322 -20.46 -7.45 12.61
C VAL A 322 -20.59 -8.89 12.14
N SER A 323 -20.08 -9.17 10.93
CA SER A 323 -20.22 -10.49 10.30
C SER A 323 -19.35 -11.59 10.91
N LEU A 324 -18.39 -11.23 11.78
CA LEU A 324 -17.46 -12.18 12.38
C LEU A 324 -18.09 -12.93 13.55
N SER A 325 -17.83 -14.24 13.62
CA SER A 325 -18.19 -15.04 14.78
C SER A 325 -17.41 -14.61 16.03
N PRO A 326 -17.95 -14.82 17.25
CA PRO A 326 -17.25 -14.53 18.50
C PRO A 326 -15.85 -15.18 18.59
N GLU A 327 -15.70 -16.38 18.03
CA GLU A 327 -14.44 -17.13 17.99
C GLU A 327 -13.43 -16.44 17.06
N ALA A 328 -13.86 -16.00 15.88
CA ALA A 328 -13.00 -15.27 14.94
C ALA A 328 -12.52 -13.94 15.52
N ILE A 329 -13.38 -13.24 16.26
CA ILE A 329 -13.02 -12.01 16.99
C ILE A 329 -11.98 -12.30 18.07
N THR A 330 -12.16 -13.38 18.82
CA THR A 330 -11.23 -13.79 19.88
C THR A 330 -9.88 -14.17 19.29
N ASP A 331 -9.85 -14.90 18.17
CA ASP A 331 -8.63 -15.26 17.44
C ASP A 331 -7.89 -14.03 16.92
N LEU A 332 -8.60 -13.07 16.30
CA LEU A 332 -7.99 -11.81 15.82
C LEU A 332 -7.38 -10.98 16.96
N ARG A 333 -8.07 -10.92 18.11
CA ARG A 333 -7.58 -10.24 19.31
C ARG A 333 -6.32 -10.92 19.85
N HIS A 334 -6.34 -12.25 19.97
CA HIS A 334 -5.20 -13.02 20.46
C HIS A 334 -3.98 -12.88 19.55
N ARG A 335 -4.20 -12.94 18.23
CA ARG A 335 -3.14 -12.78 17.21
C ARG A 335 -2.67 -11.34 17.06
N ARG A 336 -3.41 -10.35 17.59
CA ARG A 336 -3.13 -8.92 17.44
C ARG A 336 -3.11 -8.45 15.99
N THR A 337 -3.86 -9.09 15.08
CA THR A 337 -3.82 -8.84 13.63
C THR A 337 -5.10 -8.18 13.09
N TRP A 338 -5.88 -7.49 13.92
CA TRP A 338 -7.22 -7.02 13.53
C TRP A 338 -7.17 -5.96 12.42
N LEU A 339 -6.16 -5.07 12.42
CA LEU A 339 -6.05 -4.00 11.44
C LEU A 339 -5.48 -4.49 10.11
N GLU A 340 -4.49 -5.38 10.15
CA GLU A 340 -3.97 -6.09 8.98
C GLU A 340 -5.06 -6.92 8.32
N TRP A 341 -5.90 -7.58 9.13
CA TRP A 341 -7.09 -8.28 8.65
C TRP A 341 -8.06 -7.33 7.96
N LYS A 342 -8.32 -6.15 8.55
CA LYS A 342 -9.20 -5.15 7.94
C LYS A 342 -8.66 -4.67 6.59
N VAL A 343 -7.37 -4.38 6.48
CA VAL A 343 -6.73 -3.98 5.21
C VAL A 343 -6.81 -5.09 4.17
N LEU A 344 -6.44 -6.33 4.53
CA LEU A 344 -6.50 -7.47 3.60
C LEU A 344 -7.94 -7.82 3.20
N ARG A 345 -8.92 -7.58 4.08
CA ARG A 345 -10.35 -7.69 3.77
C ARG A 345 -10.78 -6.66 2.72
N GLN A 346 -10.27 -5.43 2.78
CA GLN A 346 -10.49 -4.45 1.73
C GLN A 346 -9.82 -4.86 0.40
N TYR A 347 -8.62 -5.42 0.46
CA TYR A 347 -7.99 -6.02 -0.74
C TYR A 347 -8.84 -7.14 -1.34
N GLN A 348 -9.47 -7.98 -0.53
CA GLN A 348 -10.40 -9.01 -1.03
C GLN A 348 -11.61 -8.41 -1.76
N MET A 349 -12.15 -7.30 -1.27
CA MET A 349 -13.25 -6.59 -1.94
C MET A 349 -12.79 -6.04 -3.29
N LEU A 350 -11.68 -5.31 -3.33
CA LEU A 350 -11.07 -4.80 -4.56
C LEU A 350 -10.66 -5.92 -5.53
N PHE A 351 -10.23 -7.07 -5.01
CA PHE A 351 -9.86 -8.23 -5.81
C PHE A 351 -11.07 -8.81 -6.55
N THR A 352 -12.18 -8.95 -5.84
CA THR A 352 -13.42 -9.53 -6.39
C THR A 352 -13.98 -8.62 -7.50
N GLU A 353 -13.98 -7.30 -7.28
CA GLU A 353 -14.38 -6.33 -8.29
C GLU A 353 -13.36 -6.22 -9.44
N GLY A 354 -12.07 -6.30 -9.12
CA GLY A 354 -10.99 -6.27 -10.12
C GLY A 354 -11.06 -7.47 -11.07
N GLN A 355 -11.41 -8.64 -10.53
CA GLN A 355 -11.52 -9.87 -11.31
C GLN A 355 -12.61 -9.79 -12.39
N SER A 356 -13.72 -9.08 -12.13
CA SER A 356 -14.80 -8.90 -13.10
C SER A 356 -14.52 -7.77 -14.10
N GLN A 357 -13.83 -6.70 -13.67
CA GLN A 357 -13.64 -5.50 -14.50
C GLN A 357 -12.25 -5.39 -15.15
N ILE A 358 -11.17 -5.41 -14.35
CA ILE A 358 -9.79 -5.14 -14.78
C ILE A 358 -8.84 -6.11 -14.08
N LYS A 359 -8.56 -7.25 -14.72
CA LYS A 359 -7.74 -8.34 -14.17
C LYS A 359 -6.33 -7.90 -13.73
N ASP A 360 -5.75 -6.88 -14.37
CA ASP A 360 -4.42 -6.35 -13.99
C ASP A 360 -4.37 -5.88 -12.52
N ILE A 361 -5.51 -5.44 -11.98
CA ILE A 361 -5.62 -5.00 -10.58
C ILE A 361 -5.46 -6.18 -9.62
N CYS A 362 -5.92 -7.38 -10.00
CA CYS A 362 -5.69 -8.59 -9.22
C CYS A 362 -4.18 -8.89 -9.08
N TYR A 363 -3.38 -8.59 -10.11
CA TYR A 363 -1.92 -8.77 -10.03
C TYR A 363 -1.29 -7.77 -9.07
N LEU A 364 -1.70 -6.50 -9.13
CA LEU A 364 -1.22 -5.48 -8.21
C LEU A 364 -1.58 -5.80 -6.75
N LEU A 365 -2.79 -6.31 -6.50
CA LEU A 365 -3.23 -6.77 -5.18
C LEU A 365 -2.41 -7.96 -4.68
N ALA A 366 -2.06 -8.91 -5.56
CA ALA A 366 -1.19 -10.02 -5.22
C ALA A 366 0.24 -9.56 -4.88
N ILE A 367 0.80 -8.62 -5.67
CA ILE A 367 2.10 -8.00 -5.41
C ILE A 367 2.11 -7.29 -4.05
N ASN A 368 1.09 -6.47 -3.78
CA ASN A 368 1.02 -5.72 -2.53
C ASN A 368 0.74 -6.63 -1.32
N THR A 369 -0.06 -7.69 -1.48
CA THR A 369 -0.22 -8.74 -0.44
C THR A 369 1.09 -9.46 -0.15
N ARG A 370 1.90 -9.79 -1.18
CA ARG A 370 3.26 -10.32 -0.98
C ARG A 370 4.11 -9.35 -0.17
N ARG A 371 4.15 -8.07 -0.55
CA ARG A 371 4.94 -7.05 0.17
C ARG A 371 4.52 -6.91 1.64
N LEU A 372 3.24 -7.06 1.96
CA LEU A 372 2.78 -7.14 3.35
C LEU A 372 3.34 -8.36 4.09
N GLY A 373 3.35 -9.53 3.45
CA GLY A 373 3.94 -10.75 4.02
C GLY A 373 5.45 -10.67 4.19
N GLU A 374 6.16 -10.08 3.22
CA GLU A 374 7.58 -9.82 3.29
C GLU A 374 7.91 -8.86 4.45
N ALA A 375 7.16 -7.76 4.60
CA ALA A 375 7.32 -6.83 5.72
C ALA A 375 7.06 -7.50 7.08
N ALA A 376 5.97 -8.29 7.19
CA ALA A 376 5.68 -9.06 8.40
C ALA A 376 6.82 -10.04 8.75
N SER A 377 7.41 -10.68 7.74
CA SER A 377 8.56 -11.58 7.91
C SER A 377 9.78 -10.85 8.45
N VAL A 378 10.06 -9.64 7.94
CA VAL A 378 11.17 -8.79 8.42
C VAL A 378 10.95 -8.34 9.86
N TYR A 379 9.71 -8.00 10.23
CA TYR A 379 9.37 -7.59 11.60
C TYR A 379 9.26 -8.78 12.58
N GLY A 380 9.33 -10.01 12.09
CA GLY A 380 9.14 -11.23 12.90
C GLY A 380 7.69 -11.47 13.33
N ASP A 381 6.73 -10.82 12.68
CA ASP A 381 5.30 -11.02 12.94
C ASP A 381 4.75 -12.19 12.13
N LEU A 382 4.95 -13.39 12.67
CA LEU A 382 4.45 -14.62 12.05
C LEU A 382 2.92 -14.63 11.91
N ARG A 383 2.18 -13.96 12.81
CA ARG A 383 0.71 -13.98 12.77
C ARG A 383 0.18 -13.14 11.62
N ALA A 384 0.81 -12.00 11.34
CA ALA A 384 0.51 -11.21 10.15
C ALA A 384 0.92 -11.96 8.86
N LEU A 385 2.06 -12.65 8.85
CA LEU A 385 2.47 -13.50 7.72
C LEU A 385 1.44 -14.61 7.45
N ASP A 386 1.00 -15.35 8.47
CA ASP A 386 -0.04 -16.39 8.36
C ASP A 386 -1.31 -15.85 7.72
N LEU A 387 -1.64 -14.60 8.07
CA LEU A 387 -2.80 -13.94 7.53
C LEU A 387 -2.64 -13.62 6.04
N THR A 388 -1.48 -13.14 5.60
CA THR A 388 -1.20 -12.91 4.18
C THR A 388 -1.27 -14.21 3.37
N ILE A 389 -0.72 -15.32 3.90
CA ILE A 389 -0.83 -16.66 3.30
C ILE A 389 -2.30 -17.07 3.16
N LYS A 390 -3.12 -16.83 4.21
CA LYS A 390 -4.56 -17.10 4.17
C LYS A 390 -5.27 -16.33 3.06
N PHE A 391 -4.93 -15.05 2.87
CA PHE A 391 -5.53 -14.24 1.79
C PHE A 391 -5.04 -14.63 0.40
N PHE A 392 -3.78 -15.04 0.22
CA PHE A 392 -3.33 -15.68 -1.04
C PHE A 392 -4.19 -16.91 -1.38
N ASN A 393 -4.46 -17.75 -0.38
CA ASN A 393 -5.34 -18.91 -0.56
C ASN A 393 -6.78 -18.49 -0.89
N THR A 394 -7.27 -17.37 -0.36
CA THR A 394 -8.57 -16.81 -0.72
C THR A 394 -8.62 -16.36 -2.17
N TYR A 395 -7.59 -15.63 -2.65
CA TYR A 395 -7.50 -15.19 -4.05
C TYR A 395 -7.43 -16.38 -5.00
N LEU A 396 -6.55 -17.36 -4.73
CA LEU A 396 -6.43 -18.57 -5.55
C LEU A 396 -7.75 -19.35 -5.65
N ARG A 397 -8.48 -19.49 -4.53
CA ARG A 397 -9.78 -20.14 -4.55
C ARG A 397 -10.78 -19.37 -5.42
N ALA A 398 -10.84 -18.04 -5.29
CA ALA A 398 -11.71 -17.21 -6.12
C ALA A 398 -11.37 -17.32 -7.62
N THR A 399 -10.08 -17.32 -7.97
CA THR A 399 -9.65 -17.44 -9.38
C THR A 399 -9.91 -18.80 -9.98
N LEU A 400 -9.65 -19.88 -9.22
CA LEU A 400 -9.97 -21.24 -9.66
C LEU A 400 -11.47 -21.45 -9.76
N ASN A 401 -12.25 -20.85 -8.85
CA ASN A 401 -13.72 -20.89 -8.90
C ASN A 401 -14.27 -20.25 -10.18
N ALA A 402 -13.66 -19.15 -10.62
CA ALA A 402 -13.99 -18.46 -11.86
C ALA A 402 -13.29 -19.04 -13.11
N SER A 403 -12.50 -20.11 -12.97
CA SER A 403 -11.70 -20.71 -14.05
C SER A 403 -10.76 -19.72 -14.77
N ASP A 404 -10.26 -18.71 -14.05
CA ASP A 404 -9.41 -17.66 -14.61
C ASP A 404 -7.93 -18.04 -14.56
N ILE A 405 -7.48 -18.77 -15.60
CA ILE A 405 -6.13 -19.34 -15.70
C ILE A 405 -5.04 -18.27 -15.57
N ARG A 406 -5.18 -17.13 -16.28
CA ARG A 406 -4.15 -16.07 -16.29
C ARG A 406 -3.97 -15.44 -14.91
N THR A 407 -5.08 -15.21 -14.21
CA THR A 407 -5.02 -14.63 -12.86
C THR A 407 -4.49 -15.61 -11.84
N ALA A 408 -4.88 -16.89 -11.92
CA ALA A 408 -4.27 -17.93 -11.09
C ALA A 408 -2.75 -18.03 -11.32
N TYR A 409 -2.32 -18.01 -12.59
CA TYR A 409 -0.91 -17.99 -12.97
C TYR A 409 -0.16 -16.81 -12.32
N ASN A 410 -0.67 -15.58 -12.38
CA ASN A 410 0.03 -14.45 -11.77
C ASN A 410 0.03 -14.47 -10.23
N ILE A 411 -1.05 -14.94 -9.59
CA ILE A 411 -1.11 -15.07 -8.12
C ILE A 411 -0.13 -16.12 -7.63
N LEU A 412 -0.04 -17.28 -8.29
CA LEU A 412 0.91 -18.33 -7.94
C LEU A 412 2.36 -17.83 -8.00
N HIS A 413 2.67 -16.95 -8.96
CA HIS A 413 3.98 -16.35 -9.07
C HIS A 413 4.35 -15.54 -7.83
N GLN A 414 3.44 -14.65 -7.41
CA GLN A 414 3.64 -13.82 -6.22
C GLN A 414 3.65 -14.68 -4.94
N TYR A 415 2.87 -15.75 -4.90
CA TYR A 415 2.81 -16.65 -3.75
C TYR A 415 4.11 -17.45 -3.59
N ARG A 416 4.71 -17.91 -4.71
CA ARG A 416 6.03 -18.53 -4.74
C ARG A 416 7.12 -17.56 -4.29
N GLN A 417 7.11 -16.33 -4.82
CA GLN A 417 8.08 -15.29 -4.42
C GLN A 417 8.00 -14.98 -2.93
N LEU A 418 6.80 -14.97 -2.32
CA LEU A 418 6.68 -14.85 -0.87
C LEU A 418 7.39 -16.01 -0.16
N GLY A 419 7.20 -17.25 -0.61
CA GLY A 419 7.89 -18.42 -0.06
C GLY A 419 9.42 -18.32 -0.17
N GLU A 420 9.94 -17.90 -1.32
CA GLU A 420 11.38 -17.67 -1.54
C GLU A 420 11.93 -16.61 -0.57
N THR A 421 11.26 -15.47 -0.44
CA THR A 421 11.66 -14.40 0.47
C THR A 421 11.64 -14.86 1.93
N VAL A 422 10.61 -15.62 2.34
CA VAL A 422 10.51 -16.17 3.70
C VAL A 422 11.67 -17.13 4.01
N LEU A 423 12.08 -17.98 3.06
CA LEU A 423 13.25 -18.86 3.21
C LEU A 423 14.54 -18.04 3.39
N GLU A 424 14.72 -16.98 2.60
CA GLU A 424 15.89 -16.12 2.67
C GLU A 424 16.00 -15.36 4.00
N ILE A 425 14.88 -14.80 4.47
CA ILE A 425 14.82 -14.11 5.76
C ILE A 425 15.02 -15.11 6.89
N GLY A 426 14.41 -16.30 6.79
CA GLY A 426 14.56 -17.39 7.74
C GLY A 426 16.02 -17.81 7.94
N LYS A 427 16.79 -18.01 6.85
CA LYS A 427 18.22 -18.34 6.92
C LYS A 427 19.05 -17.27 7.63
N ARG A 428 18.70 -15.99 7.45
CA ARG A 428 19.43 -14.86 8.05
C ARG A 428 19.06 -14.61 9.50
N SER A 429 17.86 -15.01 9.90
CA SER A 429 17.31 -14.75 11.23
C SER A 429 17.73 -15.85 12.19
N LYS A 430 18.36 -15.49 13.31
CA LYS A 430 18.55 -16.45 14.41
C LYS A 430 17.17 -16.79 14.99
N PRO A 431 16.89 -18.06 15.36
CA PRO A 431 15.64 -18.42 16.00
C PRO A 431 15.42 -17.54 17.24
N THR A 432 14.43 -16.65 17.20
CA THR A 432 14.05 -15.86 18.37
C THR A 432 13.35 -16.75 19.38
N VAL A 433 13.66 -16.54 20.67
CA VAL A 433 13.22 -17.35 21.82
C VAL A 433 11.69 -17.49 21.96
N ILE A 434 10.92 -16.63 21.28
CA ILE A 434 9.48 -16.42 21.53
C ILE A 434 8.58 -17.39 20.73
N ASP A 435 9.04 -18.01 19.65
CA ASP A 435 8.24 -18.95 18.85
C ASP A 435 9.10 -20.18 18.47
N ARG A 436 9.47 -20.97 19.48
CA ARG A 436 10.33 -22.17 19.32
C ARG A 436 9.69 -23.25 18.42
N ASP A 437 8.37 -23.27 18.31
CA ASP A 437 7.63 -24.35 17.66
C ASP A 437 7.25 -24.06 16.20
N LYS A 438 7.40 -22.80 15.74
CA LYS A 438 7.00 -22.38 14.39
C LYS A 438 8.00 -21.39 13.81
N THR A 439 8.85 -21.85 12.91
CA THR A 439 9.86 -21.04 12.24
C THR A 439 9.29 -20.32 11.00
N LEU A 440 10.03 -19.32 10.50
CA LEU A 440 9.76 -18.75 9.17
C LEU A 440 9.80 -19.82 8.08
N ALA A 441 10.72 -20.79 8.17
CA ALA A 441 10.85 -21.87 7.19
C ALA A 441 9.58 -22.72 7.09
N ASP A 442 8.87 -22.94 8.21
CA ASP A 442 7.61 -23.70 8.22
C ASP A 442 6.52 -23.03 7.36
N ARG A 443 6.61 -21.71 7.13
CA ARG A 443 5.67 -21.00 6.25
C ARG A 443 5.95 -21.23 4.78
N ALA A 444 7.20 -21.47 4.40
CA ALA A 444 7.49 -21.95 3.05
C ALA A 444 6.88 -23.35 2.82
N ILE A 445 6.97 -24.23 3.83
CA ILE A 445 6.32 -25.55 3.80
C ILE A 445 4.79 -25.40 3.70
N GLU A 446 4.18 -24.51 4.50
CA GLU A 446 2.74 -24.26 4.42
C GLU A 446 2.33 -23.76 3.03
N ILE A 447 3.07 -22.80 2.45
CA ILE A 447 2.81 -22.30 1.09
C ILE A 447 2.81 -23.45 0.08
N ALA A 448 3.84 -24.32 0.11
CA ALA A 448 3.93 -25.48 -0.78
C ALA A 448 2.76 -26.47 -0.56
N HIS A 449 2.37 -26.73 0.69
CA HIS A 449 1.22 -27.58 1.00
C HIS A 449 -0.08 -27.01 0.42
N ARG A 450 -0.31 -25.70 0.54
CA ARG A 450 -1.50 -25.06 -0.02
C ARG A 450 -1.49 -25.06 -1.54
N MET A 451 -0.33 -24.82 -2.15
CA MET A 451 -0.15 -24.95 -3.61
C MET A 451 -0.48 -26.36 -4.08
N ARG A 452 0.06 -27.41 -3.44
CA ARG A 452 -0.27 -28.82 -3.74
C ARG A 452 -1.78 -29.08 -3.65
N TYR A 453 -2.44 -28.61 -2.58
CA TYR A 453 -3.89 -28.75 -2.45
C TYR A 453 -4.62 -28.11 -3.64
N TYR A 454 -4.22 -26.90 -4.05
CA TYR A 454 -4.83 -26.22 -5.19
C TYR A 454 -4.47 -26.83 -6.55
N SER A 455 -3.37 -27.57 -6.67
CA SER A 455 -3.09 -28.42 -7.85
C SER A 455 -4.22 -29.43 -8.05
N GLY A 456 -4.58 -30.18 -6.99
CA GLY A 456 -5.70 -31.12 -7.03
C GLY A 456 -7.04 -30.47 -7.40
N VAL A 457 -7.32 -29.29 -6.85
CA VAL A 457 -8.53 -28.51 -7.20
C VAL A 457 -8.52 -28.07 -8.67
N ALA A 458 -7.37 -27.63 -9.20
CA ALA A 458 -7.22 -27.24 -10.60
C ALA A 458 -7.47 -28.43 -11.54
N PHE A 459 -6.97 -29.63 -11.20
CA PHE A 459 -7.23 -30.84 -11.96
C PHE A 459 -8.70 -31.25 -11.98
N GLN A 460 -9.40 -31.17 -10.84
CA GLN A 460 -10.84 -31.43 -10.78
C GLN A 460 -11.65 -30.47 -11.67
N ARG A 461 -11.09 -29.30 -11.96
CA ARG A 461 -11.70 -28.26 -12.82
C ARG A 461 -11.17 -28.24 -14.25
N ASN A 462 -10.45 -29.28 -14.69
CA ASN A 462 -9.83 -29.38 -16.03
C ASN A 462 -8.83 -28.25 -16.35
N MET A 463 -8.20 -27.65 -15.34
CA MET A 463 -7.20 -26.59 -15.47
C MET A 463 -5.78 -27.16 -15.36
N ALA A 464 -5.43 -28.16 -16.18
CA ALA A 464 -4.17 -28.89 -16.10
C ALA A 464 -2.92 -27.99 -16.15
N PHE A 465 -2.97 -26.92 -16.96
CA PHE A 465 -1.89 -25.93 -17.03
C PHE A 465 -1.61 -25.25 -15.68
N VAL A 466 -2.64 -24.97 -14.87
CA VAL A 466 -2.42 -24.35 -13.54
C VAL A 466 -1.73 -25.32 -12.59
N ALA A 467 -2.02 -26.61 -12.69
CA ALA A 467 -1.32 -27.63 -11.91
C ALA A 467 0.15 -27.78 -12.34
N GLU A 468 0.43 -27.70 -13.64
CA GLU A 468 1.80 -27.64 -14.17
C GLU A 468 2.55 -26.41 -13.63
N VAL A 469 1.93 -25.23 -13.65
CA VAL A 469 2.49 -24.01 -13.06
C VAL A 469 2.81 -24.20 -11.58
N ILE A 470 1.90 -24.83 -10.83
CA ILE A 470 2.13 -25.15 -9.41
C ILE A 470 3.33 -26.08 -9.23
N ALA A 471 3.46 -27.11 -10.07
CA ALA A 471 4.61 -28.02 -10.02
C ALA A 471 5.92 -27.25 -10.26
N HIS A 472 6.00 -26.41 -11.29
CA HIS A 472 7.18 -25.58 -11.53
C HIS A 472 7.46 -24.59 -10.39
N ASP A 473 6.41 -24.00 -9.81
CA ASP A 473 6.55 -23.03 -8.72
C ASP A 473 7.05 -23.70 -7.42
N ILE A 474 6.53 -24.88 -7.05
CA ILE A 474 7.04 -25.67 -5.91
C ILE A 474 8.45 -26.19 -6.21
N GLY A 475 8.72 -26.65 -7.44
CA GLY A 475 10.04 -27.10 -7.86
C GLY A 475 11.09 -26.00 -7.69
N THR A 476 10.78 -24.77 -8.10
CA THR A 476 11.68 -23.63 -7.89
C THR A 476 11.85 -23.28 -6.42
N LEU A 477 10.82 -23.43 -5.60
CA LEU A 477 10.92 -23.26 -4.15
C LEU A 477 11.86 -24.32 -3.53
N CYS A 478 11.85 -25.55 -4.04
CA CYS A 478 12.80 -26.59 -3.65
C CYS A 478 14.23 -26.24 -4.07
N GLU A 479 14.44 -25.77 -5.30
CA GLU A 479 15.76 -25.28 -5.77
C GLU A 479 16.28 -24.18 -4.84
N ARG A 480 15.43 -23.21 -4.48
CA ARG A 480 15.80 -22.13 -3.57
C ARG A 480 16.16 -22.64 -2.18
N ALA A 481 15.35 -23.55 -1.62
CA ALA A 481 15.63 -24.16 -0.32
C ALA A 481 16.95 -24.95 -0.34
N PHE A 482 17.25 -25.66 -1.43
CA PHE A 482 18.50 -26.40 -1.63
C PHE A 482 19.71 -25.47 -1.66
N GLN A 483 19.67 -24.40 -2.48
CA GLN A 483 20.73 -23.39 -2.55
C GLN A 483 20.98 -22.69 -1.21
N LEU A 484 19.92 -22.53 -0.42
CA LEU A 484 20.00 -21.96 0.91
C LEU A 484 20.43 -22.99 1.97
N SER A 485 20.56 -24.27 1.62
CA SER A 485 20.79 -25.36 2.58
C SER A 485 19.78 -25.34 3.74
N SER A 486 18.52 -25.06 3.40
CA SER A 486 17.44 -24.92 4.37
C SER A 486 17.02 -26.30 4.92
N GLU A 487 16.75 -26.37 6.22
CA GLU A 487 16.30 -27.59 6.90
C GLU A 487 14.95 -28.09 6.35
N CYS A 488 14.10 -27.17 5.88
CA CYS A 488 12.79 -27.50 5.30
C CYS A 488 12.86 -28.09 3.88
N HIS A 489 14.04 -28.19 3.28
CA HIS A 489 14.20 -28.67 1.90
C HIS A 489 13.57 -30.07 1.70
N ASP A 490 13.81 -31.00 2.61
CA ASP A 490 13.32 -32.37 2.46
C ASP A 490 11.80 -32.46 2.55
N ASP A 491 11.17 -31.60 3.35
CA ASP A 491 9.72 -31.49 3.43
C ASP A 491 9.13 -30.88 2.16
N LEU A 492 9.77 -29.85 1.61
CA LEU A 492 9.37 -29.26 0.34
C LEU A 492 9.49 -30.27 -0.82
N LEU A 493 10.58 -31.02 -0.88
CA LEU A 493 10.77 -32.07 -1.88
C LEU A 493 9.70 -33.17 -1.73
N ARG A 494 9.35 -33.56 -0.50
CA ARG A 494 8.26 -34.53 -0.27
C ARG A 494 6.91 -34.01 -0.78
N ILE A 495 6.61 -32.73 -0.56
CA ILE A 495 5.38 -32.10 -1.07
C ILE A 495 5.39 -32.05 -2.60
N PHE A 496 6.54 -31.72 -3.19
CA PHE A 496 6.73 -31.60 -4.63
C PHE A 496 6.51 -32.93 -5.37
N LEU A 497 7.08 -34.03 -4.84
CA LEU A 497 6.90 -35.35 -5.43
C LEU A 497 5.42 -35.78 -5.41
N ALA A 498 4.67 -35.36 -4.39
CA ALA A 498 3.28 -35.72 -4.18
C ALA A 498 2.26 -34.83 -4.93
N VAL A 499 2.70 -33.97 -5.86
CA VAL A 499 1.82 -33.00 -6.57
C VAL A 499 0.85 -33.69 -7.54
N ASP A 500 1.20 -34.86 -8.04
CA ASP A 500 0.42 -35.68 -8.98
C ASP A 500 -0.52 -36.69 -8.29
N ASP A 501 -0.30 -37.05 -7.01
CA ASP A 501 -1.14 -37.99 -6.24
C ASP A 501 -2.66 -37.73 -6.35
N ALA A 502 -3.07 -36.46 -6.37
CA ALA A 502 -4.49 -36.09 -6.39
C ALA A 502 -5.20 -36.41 -7.72
N THR A 503 -4.51 -37.03 -8.67
CA THR A 503 -4.94 -37.20 -10.07
C THR A 503 -4.96 -38.63 -10.58
N GLU A 504 -4.74 -39.63 -9.71
CA GLU A 504 -4.69 -41.08 -9.99
C GLU A 504 -6.01 -41.67 -10.56
N SER A 505 -6.38 -41.20 -11.74
CA SER A 505 -7.45 -41.74 -12.58
C SER A 505 -6.87 -41.91 -13.99
N ALA A 506 -7.04 -43.10 -14.57
CA ALA A 506 -6.32 -43.55 -15.77
C ALA A 506 -6.47 -42.62 -17.00
N ASP A 507 -7.54 -41.83 -17.08
CA ASP A 507 -7.80 -40.88 -18.18
C ASP A 507 -7.01 -39.56 -18.10
N LYS A 508 -6.18 -39.34 -17.06
CA LYS A 508 -5.49 -38.07 -16.82
C LYS A 508 -3.98 -38.07 -17.09
N ALA A 509 -3.43 -39.14 -17.66
CA ALA A 509 -1.98 -39.27 -17.95
C ALA A 509 -1.41 -38.15 -18.85
N LYS A 510 -2.20 -37.59 -19.79
CA LYS A 510 -1.78 -36.42 -20.59
C LYS A 510 -1.61 -35.15 -19.76
N ALA A 511 -2.40 -34.98 -18.70
CA ALA A 511 -2.42 -33.78 -17.87
C ALA A 511 -1.20 -33.67 -16.93
N LEU A 512 -0.52 -34.79 -16.66
CA LEU A 512 0.66 -34.86 -15.77
C LEU A 512 2.00 -34.64 -16.50
N ARG A 513 2.00 -34.44 -17.82
CA ARG A 513 3.24 -34.29 -18.59
C ARG A 513 4.08 -33.10 -18.10
N GLY A 514 3.45 -31.94 -17.89
CA GLY A 514 4.13 -30.75 -17.36
C GLY A 514 4.72 -30.97 -15.96
N VAL A 515 3.98 -31.67 -15.08
CA VAL A 515 4.47 -32.01 -13.73
C VAL A 515 5.74 -32.87 -13.79
N ARG A 516 5.77 -33.88 -14.67
CA ARG A 516 6.98 -34.71 -14.88
C ARG A 516 8.15 -33.91 -15.45
N LYS A 517 7.91 -32.93 -16.33
CA LYS A 517 8.97 -32.02 -16.80
C LYS A 517 9.54 -31.16 -15.68
N ALA A 518 8.70 -30.62 -14.80
CA ALA A 518 9.14 -29.89 -13.62
C ALA A 518 10.02 -30.77 -12.71
N GLN A 519 9.66 -32.05 -12.55
CA GLN A 519 10.46 -33.02 -11.78
C GLN A 519 11.82 -33.28 -12.42
N ILE A 520 11.86 -33.52 -13.74
CA ILE A 520 13.12 -33.68 -14.50
C ILE A 520 14.00 -32.43 -14.35
N LYS A 521 13.40 -31.23 -14.47
CA LYS A 521 14.12 -29.96 -14.28
C LYS A 521 14.78 -29.87 -12.90
N LEU A 522 14.05 -30.15 -11.83
CA LEU A 522 14.60 -30.16 -10.48
C LEU A 522 15.71 -31.22 -10.31
N ALA A 523 15.53 -32.41 -10.89
CA ALA A 523 16.55 -33.47 -10.83
C ALA A 523 17.84 -33.08 -11.54
N THR A 524 17.75 -32.45 -12.73
CA THR A 524 18.92 -31.92 -13.43
C THR A 524 19.61 -30.81 -12.63
N HIS A 525 18.85 -29.96 -11.93
CA HIS A 525 19.41 -28.98 -11.00
C HIS A 525 20.26 -29.65 -9.92
N TYR A 526 19.72 -30.66 -9.23
CA TYR A 526 20.48 -31.40 -8.21
C TYR A 526 21.74 -32.08 -8.77
N LEU A 527 21.67 -32.62 -10.00
CA LEU A 527 22.83 -33.23 -10.65
C LEU A 527 23.95 -32.22 -10.94
N VAL A 528 23.62 -31.00 -11.37
CA VAL A 528 24.60 -29.92 -11.59
C VAL A 528 25.39 -29.62 -10.31
N TYR A 529 24.72 -29.62 -9.16
CA TYR A 529 25.36 -29.39 -7.85
C TYR A 529 25.87 -30.67 -7.17
N GLY A 530 25.90 -31.80 -7.87
CA GLY A 530 26.43 -33.07 -7.34
C GLY A 530 25.52 -33.79 -6.34
N ALA A 531 24.32 -33.29 -6.05
CA ALA A 531 23.34 -33.88 -5.13
C ALA A 531 22.60 -35.08 -5.75
N THR A 532 23.36 -36.11 -6.10
CA THR A 532 22.87 -37.28 -6.85
C THR A 532 21.80 -38.07 -6.09
N SER A 533 21.85 -38.11 -4.75
CA SER A 533 20.84 -38.78 -3.92
C SER A 533 19.46 -38.13 -4.03
N LEU A 534 19.39 -36.80 -4.12
CA LEU A 534 18.13 -36.06 -4.30
C LEU A 534 17.56 -36.27 -5.71
N ALA A 535 18.42 -36.25 -6.73
CA ALA A 535 18.01 -36.58 -8.11
C ALA A 535 17.51 -38.03 -8.23
N ARG A 536 18.14 -38.98 -7.52
CA ARG A 536 17.70 -40.38 -7.46
C ARG A 536 16.30 -40.51 -6.86
N ARG A 537 15.98 -39.78 -5.78
CA ARG A 537 14.63 -39.77 -5.19
C ARG A 537 13.55 -39.39 -6.22
N ILE A 538 13.84 -38.43 -7.09
CA ILE A 538 12.93 -38.05 -8.19
C ILE A 538 12.84 -39.16 -9.24
N ALA A 539 13.96 -39.78 -9.61
CA ALA A 539 13.96 -40.88 -10.57
C ALA A 539 13.18 -42.11 -10.04
N ASP A 540 13.33 -42.42 -8.75
CA ASP A 540 12.63 -43.51 -8.08
C ASP A 540 11.11 -43.28 -8.05
N ASP A 541 10.66 -42.04 -7.85
CA ASP A 541 9.24 -41.63 -7.96
C ASP A 541 8.69 -41.87 -9.37
N MET A 542 9.50 -41.59 -10.40
CA MET A 542 9.13 -41.73 -11.81
C MET A 542 9.35 -43.13 -12.39
N ARG A 543 9.78 -44.13 -11.60
CA ARG A 543 10.27 -45.42 -12.11
C ARG A 543 9.25 -46.22 -12.94
N ASN A 544 7.96 -46.01 -12.68
CA ASN A 544 6.86 -46.75 -13.33
C ASN A 544 6.30 -46.01 -14.57
N GLU A 545 6.87 -44.86 -14.95
CA GLU A 545 6.43 -44.10 -16.13
C GLU A 545 6.80 -44.80 -17.45
N ASP A 546 5.95 -44.64 -18.48
CA ASP A 546 6.19 -45.22 -19.80
C ASP A 546 7.52 -44.68 -20.40
N PRO A 547 8.49 -45.56 -20.75
CA PRO A 547 9.75 -45.15 -21.37
C PRO A 547 9.58 -44.30 -22.64
N ARG A 548 8.51 -44.50 -23.41
CA ARG A 548 8.21 -43.69 -24.60
C ARG A 548 7.86 -42.24 -24.22
N ARG A 549 7.09 -42.07 -23.14
CA ARG A 549 6.70 -40.76 -22.61
C ARG A 549 7.92 -40.02 -22.04
N LEU A 550 8.74 -40.72 -21.27
CA LEU A 550 10.01 -40.21 -20.74
C LEU A 550 10.95 -39.76 -21.86
N ARG A 551 11.13 -40.57 -22.91
CA ARG A 551 11.94 -40.21 -24.09
C ARG A 551 11.43 -38.95 -24.78
N SER A 552 10.12 -38.87 -24.98
CA SER A 552 9.50 -37.70 -25.60
C SER A 552 9.74 -36.42 -24.78
N MET A 553 9.69 -36.50 -23.45
CA MET A 553 10.03 -35.36 -22.58
C MET A 553 11.51 -35.00 -22.62
N TRP A 554 12.41 -36.00 -22.68
CA TRP A 554 13.85 -35.76 -22.86
C TRP A 554 14.11 -34.96 -24.14
N VAL A 555 13.57 -35.42 -25.28
CA VAL A 555 13.76 -34.77 -26.58
C VAL A 555 13.24 -33.33 -26.56
N GLU A 556 12.09 -33.06 -25.95
CA GLU A 556 11.56 -31.70 -25.83
C GLU A 556 12.45 -30.79 -24.97
N LEU A 557 12.85 -31.24 -23.78
CA LEU A 557 13.68 -30.45 -22.86
C LEU A 557 15.09 -30.20 -23.43
N ALA A 558 15.65 -31.17 -24.17
CA ALA A 558 16.97 -31.03 -24.80
C ALA A 558 16.95 -29.98 -25.93
N ASN A 559 15.90 -29.97 -26.75
CA ASN A 559 15.79 -29.11 -27.94
C ASN A 559 15.29 -27.69 -27.65
N LEU A 560 14.78 -27.40 -26.45
CA LEU A 560 14.29 -26.07 -26.11
C LEU A 560 15.45 -25.12 -25.81
N ASP A 561 15.85 -24.29 -26.79
CA ASP A 561 17.01 -23.38 -26.67
C ASP A 561 16.66 -21.96 -26.23
N THR A 562 15.40 -21.54 -26.40
CA THR A 562 14.96 -20.18 -26.07
C THR A 562 14.49 -20.09 -24.62
N PRO A 563 15.09 -19.21 -23.80
CA PRO A 563 14.67 -19.01 -22.42
C PRO A 563 13.33 -18.27 -22.30
N GLU A 564 12.96 -17.49 -23.31
CA GLU A 564 11.73 -16.70 -23.35
C GLU A 564 10.73 -17.29 -24.34
N PHE A 565 9.45 -16.97 -24.12
CA PHE A 565 8.39 -17.27 -25.09
C PHE A 565 8.36 -16.17 -26.17
N TRP A 566 7.86 -16.48 -27.36
CA TRP A 566 7.73 -15.48 -28.44
C TRP A 566 6.67 -14.41 -28.14
N GLU A 567 5.77 -14.67 -27.19
CA GLU A 567 4.77 -13.72 -26.69
C GLU A 567 5.23 -13.06 -25.40
N VAL A 568 4.90 -11.77 -25.26
CA VAL A 568 5.11 -11.03 -24.01
C VAL A 568 4.24 -11.63 -22.91
N ASN A 569 4.89 -12.21 -21.90
CA ASN A 569 4.23 -12.72 -20.71
C ASN A 569 4.86 -12.12 -19.44
N ASP A 570 4.08 -12.09 -18.36
CA ASP A 570 4.45 -11.36 -17.14
C ASP A 570 5.61 -12.01 -16.36
N ARG A 571 5.93 -13.29 -16.62
CA ARG A 571 7.03 -14.02 -15.94
C ARG A 571 8.32 -14.12 -16.78
N GLY A 572 8.29 -13.71 -18.04
CA GLY A 572 9.43 -13.62 -18.97
C GLY A 572 10.13 -14.93 -19.34
N SER A 573 9.87 -16.05 -18.67
CA SER A 573 10.63 -17.29 -18.83
C SER A 573 9.76 -18.48 -19.20
N ASN A 574 10.28 -19.33 -20.07
CA ASN A 574 9.69 -20.61 -20.42
C ASN A 574 9.96 -21.62 -19.28
N PHE A 575 8.91 -22.20 -18.71
CA PHE A 575 9.01 -23.13 -17.59
C PHE A 575 9.89 -24.35 -17.90
N ASP A 576 9.82 -24.83 -19.14
CA ASP A 576 10.54 -26.00 -19.62
C ASP A 576 12.01 -25.72 -19.94
N TYR A 577 12.43 -24.45 -19.94
CA TYR A 577 13.81 -24.10 -20.26
C TYR A 577 14.79 -24.64 -19.21
N LEU A 578 15.84 -25.29 -19.70
CA LEU A 578 16.98 -25.79 -18.94
C LEU A 578 18.23 -25.02 -19.36
N THR A 579 19.05 -24.65 -18.37
CA THR A 579 20.39 -24.09 -18.62
C THR A 579 21.28 -25.10 -19.36
N PRO A 580 22.33 -24.65 -20.07
CA PRO A 580 23.27 -25.56 -20.72
C PRO A 580 23.85 -26.63 -19.79
N ASP A 581 24.17 -26.26 -18.55
CA ASP A 581 24.68 -27.19 -17.53
C ASP A 581 23.63 -28.23 -17.15
N GLN A 582 22.36 -27.83 -16.97
CA GLN A 582 21.26 -28.78 -16.73
C GLN A 582 21.06 -29.71 -17.92
N LYS A 583 21.08 -29.20 -19.16
CA LYS A 583 20.96 -30.03 -20.37
C LYS A 583 22.06 -31.10 -20.45
N ALA A 584 23.29 -30.75 -20.10
CA ALA A 584 24.42 -31.69 -20.07
C ALA A 584 24.20 -32.86 -19.10
N THR A 585 23.37 -32.69 -18.06
CA THR A 585 23.04 -33.75 -17.10
C THR A 585 21.87 -34.66 -17.53
N LEU A 586 21.09 -34.29 -18.55
CA LEU A 586 19.94 -35.09 -19.01
C LEU A 586 20.31 -36.55 -19.34
N PRO A 587 21.39 -36.84 -20.11
CA PRO A 587 21.75 -38.23 -20.39
C PRO A 587 22.05 -39.04 -19.10
N ARG A 588 22.70 -38.39 -18.13
CA ARG A 588 23.02 -39.00 -16.83
C ARG A 588 21.78 -39.29 -15.99
N PHE A 589 20.74 -38.48 -16.11
CA PHE A 589 19.45 -38.72 -15.43
C PHE A 589 18.67 -39.84 -16.13
N PHE A 590 18.54 -39.79 -17.46
CA PHE A 590 17.73 -40.73 -18.22
C PHE A 590 18.31 -42.15 -18.30
N GLN A 591 19.62 -42.33 -18.14
CA GLN A 591 20.24 -43.67 -18.07
C GLN A 591 19.72 -44.53 -16.90
N TRP A 592 19.08 -43.92 -15.89
CA TRP A 592 18.53 -44.64 -14.74
C TRP A 592 17.21 -45.34 -15.03
N PHE A 593 16.58 -45.08 -16.17
CA PHE A 593 15.33 -45.70 -16.60
C PHE A 593 15.59 -46.81 -17.61
N GLU A 594 14.84 -47.91 -17.49
CA GLU A 594 14.94 -49.04 -18.40
C GLU A 594 14.59 -48.63 -19.85
N GLY A 595 15.42 -49.00 -20.81
CA GLY A 595 15.20 -48.69 -22.24
C GLY A 595 15.57 -47.28 -22.69
N LEU A 596 16.23 -46.47 -21.84
CA LEU A 596 16.72 -45.11 -22.16
C LEU A 596 18.24 -44.94 -21.98
N GLN A 597 18.97 -46.05 -21.93
CA GLN A 597 20.43 -46.08 -21.91
C GLN A 597 21.01 -45.58 -23.24
N ALA A 598 22.17 -44.90 -23.20
CA ALA A 598 22.79 -44.25 -24.36
C ALA A 598 23.07 -45.20 -25.55
N ASP A 599 23.18 -46.50 -25.29
CA ASP A 599 23.41 -47.55 -26.30
C ASP A 599 22.13 -48.22 -26.82
N SER A 600 20.94 -47.72 -26.45
CA SER A 600 19.68 -48.28 -26.93
C SER A 600 19.41 -47.91 -28.40
N PRO A 601 19.18 -48.88 -29.31
CA PRO A 601 18.95 -48.63 -30.75
C PRO A 601 17.83 -47.62 -31.02
N ALA A 602 16.86 -47.53 -30.12
CA ALA A 602 15.68 -46.70 -30.26
C ALA A 602 15.92 -45.21 -29.93
N LEU A 603 17.10 -44.84 -29.41
CA LEU A 603 17.52 -43.43 -29.25
C LEU A 603 18.09 -42.87 -30.57
N TYR A 604 18.82 -43.71 -31.31
CA TYR A 604 19.44 -43.37 -32.61
C TYR A 604 18.38 -43.09 -33.68
N ASP A 605 17.29 -43.88 -33.77
CA ASP A 605 16.23 -43.68 -34.78
C ASP A 605 15.59 -42.29 -34.72
N SER A 606 15.43 -41.69 -33.53
CA SER A 606 14.84 -40.35 -33.40
C SER A 606 15.80 -39.19 -33.66
N LEU A 607 17.11 -39.40 -33.50
CA LEU A 607 18.14 -38.42 -33.85
C LEU A 607 18.44 -38.43 -35.36
N VAL A 608 18.30 -39.59 -36.01
CA VAL A 608 18.54 -39.78 -37.45
C VAL A 608 17.35 -39.33 -38.30
N LEU A 609 16.11 -39.39 -37.80
CA LEU A 609 14.92 -38.88 -38.49
C LEU A 609 14.80 -37.33 -38.51
N ARG A 610 15.85 -36.60 -38.10
CA ARG A 610 15.90 -35.13 -38.05
C ARG A 610 17.19 -34.54 -38.63
N LYS A 611 17.71 -35.12 -39.71
CA LYS A 611 18.52 -34.36 -40.67
C LYS A 611 17.65 -33.87 -41.82
#